data_AF-A0A9Q0VMD4-F1
#
_entry.id   AF-A0A9Q0VMD4-F1
#
_cell.length_a   1.000
_cell.length_b   1.000
_cell.length_c   1.000
_cell.angle_alpha   90.00
_cell.angle_beta   90.00
_cell.angle_gamma   90.00
#
_symmetry.space_group_name_H-M   'P 1'
#
loop_
_entity.id
_entity.type
_entity.pdbx_description
1 polymer ?
#
loop_
_entity_poly.entity_id
_entity_poly.type
_entity_poly.pdbx_seq_one_letter_code
_entity_poly.pdbx_strand_id
1 'polypeptide(L)'
;MRKSESRPSVLHNEWIDIGENKKGEPTRFYLCVRVEPDPRYVFQFGGDSECSPQVFQVQGSVRQAVFTCKFSLRNPGDRNLVSMPSMTEPAPSRNWLPSLGADKDPSAKERKGWSITIHDLSGSPVAMASMVTPFVPSPGSNHVSRSNPGAWLILRPTQGTWKPWGRLEAWRELNNANALGYRFELLHDSVSASPSTTTLVHSVINAKNGGKFTIDMTNSVSTPVSSPHSSCDLGSGPGSGSWSGSELGPGLFSPFVHTGFVMQSSVSNGHDQSRKTEVEIGVQHVNCTEDAAAFVALAAAVDLSVDACKSFTRKLRKELRQSQSFVV
;
A
#
# COMPACT_ATOMS: atom_id res chain seq x y z
N MET A 1 -19.75 14.58 3.47
CA MET A 1 -18.87 14.63 4.66
C MET A 1 -17.87 15.76 4.45
N ARG A 2 -17.86 16.77 5.32
CA ARG A 2 -16.83 17.83 5.29
C ARG A 2 -15.50 17.18 5.70
N LYS A 3 -14.44 17.37 4.91
CA LYS A 3 -13.07 17.09 5.37
C LYS A 3 -12.86 17.95 6.62
N SER A 4 -12.68 17.33 7.77
CA SER A 4 -12.19 18.04 8.94
C SER A 4 -10.73 18.37 8.66
N GLU A 5 -10.44 19.60 8.26
CA GLU A 5 -9.10 20.15 8.45
C GLU A 5 -8.87 20.18 9.96
N SER A 6 -8.20 19.16 10.47
CA SER A 6 -7.68 19.14 11.84
C SER A 6 -6.70 20.30 11.94
N ARG A 7 -7.08 21.39 12.60
CA ARG A 7 -6.17 22.51 12.88
C ARG A 7 -5.31 22.17 14.10
N PRO A 8 -4.06 22.68 14.16
CA PRO A 8 -3.28 22.62 15.39
C PRO A 8 -4.11 23.12 16.57
N SER A 9 -4.16 22.34 17.65
CA SER A 9 -4.84 22.73 18.89
C SER A 9 -3.87 22.70 20.05
N VAL A 10 -4.05 23.62 20.99
CA VAL A 10 -3.26 23.64 22.22
C VAL A 10 -4.15 23.09 23.33
N LEU A 11 -3.79 21.92 23.85
CA LEU A 11 -4.51 21.26 24.94
C LEU A 11 -4.17 21.89 26.30
N HIS A 12 -2.94 22.37 26.45
CA HIS A 12 -2.45 22.91 27.70
C HIS A 12 -1.38 23.96 27.44
N ASN A 13 -1.38 25.08 28.17
CA ASN A 13 -0.46 26.19 27.96
C ASN A 13 -0.32 27.10 29.19
N GLU A 14 0.09 26.52 30.31
CA GLU A 14 0.13 27.24 31.58
C GLU A 14 1.29 26.80 32.48
N TRP A 15 1.51 27.57 33.54
CA TRP A 15 2.44 27.22 34.61
C TRP A 15 1.77 26.22 35.54
N ILE A 16 2.40 25.06 35.73
CA ILE A 16 1.95 24.01 36.65
C ILE A 16 2.84 24.06 37.90
N ASP A 17 2.19 24.03 39.07
CA ASP A 17 2.87 23.89 40.36
C ASP A 17 3.40 22.46 40.56
N ILE A 18 4.66 22.34 41.02
CA ILE A 18 5.31 21.08 41.37
C ILE A 18 5.38 20.96 42.89
N GLY A 19 4.56 20.07 43.44
CA GLY A 19 4.59 19.67 44.85
C GLY A 19 3.66 20.48 45.77
N GLU A 20 3.23 19.87 46.87
CA GLU A 20 2.41 20.51 47.90
C GLU A 20 3.29 21.22 48.93
N ASN A 21 3.80 22.42 48.62
CA ASN A 21 4.62 23.15 49.59
C ASN A 21 3.76 24.10 50.43
N LYS A 22 3.50 23.74 51.69
CA LYS A 22 2.68 24.53 52.63
C LYS A 22 3.39 25.76 53.23
N LYS A 23 4.69 25.99 52.96
CA LYS A 23 5.48 27.10 53.57
C LYS A 23 6.65 27.64 52.72
N GLY A 24 6.54 27.70 51.38
CA GLY A 24 7.58 28.31 50.52
C GLY A 24 7.04 28.77 49.17
N GLU A 25 7.83 29.51 48.38
CA GLU A 25 7.45 29.84 47.00
C GLU A 25 7.22 28.54 46.20
N PRO A 26 6.09 28.43 45.45
CA PRO A 26 5.78 27.23 44.69
C PRO A 26 6.77 27.07 43.53
N THR A 27 7.45 25.93 43.49
CA THR A 27 8.25 25.54 42.32
C THR A 27 7.30 25.30 41.16
N ARG A 28 7.44 26.05 40.07
CA ARG A 28 6.58 25.94 38.88
C ARG A 28 7.38 25.48 37.68
N PHE A 29 6.75 24.74 36.79
CA PHE A 29 7.24 24.55 35.43
C PHE A 29 6.17 24.96 34.42
N TYR A 30 6.60 25.44 33.27
CA TYR A 30 5.71 25.80 32.18
C TYR A 30 5.46 24.56 31.32
N LEU A 31 4.20 24.15 31.17
CA LEU A 31 3.83 23.06 30.28
C LEU A 31 3.01 23.60 29.10
N CYS A 32 3.46 23.27 27.90
CA CYS A 32 2.71 23.50 26.67
C CYS A 32 2.49 22.15 25.97
N VAL A 33 1.23 21.71 25.87
CA VAL A 33 0.83 20.51 25.13
C VAL A 33 0.07 20.97 23.89
N ARG A 34 0.65 20.73 22.72
CA ARG A 34 0.06 21.06 21.41
C ARG A 34 -0.18 19.77 20.63
N VAL A 35 -1.33 19.65 20.02
CA VAL A 35 -1.67 18.59 19.07
C VAL A 35 -1.62 19.22 17.69
N GLU A 36 -0.60 18.85 16.92
CA GLU A 36 -0.49 19.25 15.53
C GLU A 36 -0.98 18.10 14.64
N PRO A 37 -1.80 18.40 13.61
CA PRO A 37 -2.22 17.39 12.65
C PRO A 37 -1.00 16.87 11.91
N ASP A 38 -0.92 15.55 11.75
CA ASP A 38 0.12 14.94 10.94
C ASP A 38 0.01 15.43 9.48
N PRO A 39 1.03 16.13 8.94
CA PRO A 39 0.97 16.71 7.61
C PRO A 39 0.90 15.60 6.55
N ARG A 40 -0.04 15.73 5.60
CA ARG A 40 -0.30 14.71 4.58
C ARG A 40 -0.38 15.30 3.18
N TYR A 41 0.23 14.61 2.22
CA TYR A 41 -0.03 14.83 0.81
C TYR A 41 -1.32 14.11 0.41
N VAL A 42 -2.16 14.77 -0.37
CA VAL A 42 -3.40 14.19 -0.90
C VAL A 42 -3.31 14.11 -2.43
N PHE A 43 -3.42 12.92 -2.98
CA PHE A 43 -3.47 12.65 -4.40
C PHE A 43 -4.84 12.12 -4.80
N GLN A 44 -5.33 12.54 -5.96
CA GLN A 44 -6.66 12.21 -6.43
C GLN A 44 -6.61 11.80 -7.89
N PHE A 45 -7.18 10.62 -8.18
CA PHE A 45 -7.32 10.14 -9.53
C PHE A 45 -8.41 10.94 -10.25
N GLY A 46 -8.11 11.41 -11.45
CA GLY A 46 -9.04 12.14 -12.32
C GLY A 46 -10.11 11.26 -12.98
N GLY A 47 -10.03 9.95 -12.82
CA GLY A 47 -10.94 8.96 -13.38
C GLY A 47 -10.62 7.55 -12.85
N ASP A 48 -11.28 6.54 -13.42
CA ASP A 48 -11.06 5.14 -13.04
C ASP A 48 -9.65 4.66 -13.40
N SER A 49 -9.02 3.85 -12.54
CA SER A 49 -7.63 3.40 -12.68
C SER A 49 -7.35 2.66 -13.99
N GLU A 50 -8.33 1.95 -14.52
CA GLU A 50 -8.24 1.22 -15.80
C GLU A 50 -8.26 2.13 -17.04
N CYS A 51 -8.74 3.37 -16.91
CA CYS A 51 -8.87 4.33 -18.01
C CYS A 51 -7.62 5.21 -18.18
N SER A 52 -6.49 4.84 -17.56
CA SER A 52 -5.24 5.60 -17.62
C SER A 52 -5.39 7.09 -17.22
N PRO A 53 -5.89 7.38 -16.00
CA PRO A 53 -6.23 8.74 -15.59
C PRO A 53 -4.99 9.58 -15.23
N GLN A 54 -5.17 10.91 -15.22
CA GLN A 54 -4.22 11.81 -14.55
C GLN A 54 -4.42 11.76 -13.04
N VAL A 55 -3.33 11.96 -12.29
CA VAL A 55 -3.36 12.06 -10.83
C VAL A 55 -3.02 13.48 -10.42
N PHE A 56 -3.87 14.05 -9.59
CA PHE A 56 -3.78 15.42 -9.12
C PHE A 56 -3.35 15.44 -7.65
N GLN A 57 -2.33 16.23 -7.32
CA GLN A 57 -2.08 16.64 -5.95
C GLN A 57 -3.11 17.70 -5.57
N VAL A 58 -3.78 17.51 -4.44
CA VAL A 58 -4.86 18.36 -3.95
C VAL A 58 -4.42 19.06 -2.67
N GLN A 59 -4.44 20.39 -2.68
CA GLN A 59 -4.19 21.23 -1.52
C GLN A 59 -5.30 22.26 -1.39
N GLY A 60 -6.23 22.03 -0.47
CA GLY A 60 -7.44 22.85 -0.34
C GLY A 60 -8.28 22.82 -1.63
N SER A 61 -8.47 23.98 -2.26
CA SER A 61 -9.18 24.13 -3.54
C SER A 61 -8.30 23.94 -4.78
N VAL A 62 -6.97 23.93 -4.61
CA VAL A 62 -6.02 23.82 -5.71
C VAL A 62 -5.82 22.35 -6.09
N ARG A 63 -5.85 22.06 -7.39
CA ARG A 63 -5.55 20.74 -7.96
C ARG A 63 -4.48 20.89 -9.02
N GLN A 64 -3.35 20.22 -8.82
CA GLN A 64 -2.22 20.24 -9.75
C GLN A 64 -1.97 18.83 -10.27
N ALA A 65 -1.94 18.64 -11.59
CA ALA A 65 -1.55 17.37 -12.17
C ALA A 65 -0.07 17.11 -11.87
N VAL A 66 0.23 15.90 -11.38
CA VAL A 66 1.59 15.50 -10.97
C VAL A 66 2.04 14.18 -11.58
N PHE A 67 1.09 13.28 -11.88
CA PHE A 67 1.38 12.02 -12.54
C PHE A 67 0.35 11.68 -13.61
N THR A 68 0.74 10.79 -14.51
CA THR A 68 -0.15 10.12 -15.45
C THR A 68 -0.09 8.60 -15.24
N CYS A 69 -1.25 7.98 -15.13
CA CYS A 69 -1.36 6.53 -15.03
C CYS A 69 -1.49 5.94 -16.43
N LYS A 70 -0.80 4.83 -16.70
CA LYS A 70 -0.99 4.02 -17.91
C LYS A 70 -1.33 2.60 -17.51
N PHE A 71 -2.58 2.20 -17.74
CA PHE A 71 -2.99 0.82 -17.61
C PHE A 71 -2.53 0.01 -18.83
N SER A 72 -2.12 -1.23 -18.61
CA SER A 72 -1.67 -2.14 -19.67
C SER A 72 -2.04 -3.57 -19.34
N LEU A 73 -2.55 -4.28 -20.35
CA LEU A 73 -2.98 -5.66 -20.28
C LEU A 73 -2.09 -6.50 -21.19
N ARG A 74 -1.22 -7.33 -20.60
CA ARG A 74 -0.36 -8.22 -21.37
C ARG A 74 -1.20 -9.30 -22.05
N ASN A 75 -1.10 -9.37 -23.38
CA ASN A 75 -1.66 -10.47 -24.14
C ASN A 75 -0.77 -11.71 -24.00
N PRO A 76 -1.33 -12.91 -23.78
CA PRO A 76 -0.53 -14.14 -23.64
C PRO A 76 0.23 -14.52 -24.92
N GLY A 77 -0.11 -13.93 -26.07
CA GLY A 77 0.62 -14.10 -27.34
C GLY A 77 1.86 -13.22 -27.50
N ASP A 78 2.06 -12.23 -26.62
CA ASP A 78 3.12 -11.22 -26.76
C ASP A 78 4.36 -11.57 -25.91
N ARG A 79 4.79 -12.85 -25.99
CA ARG A 79 5.97 -13.36 -25.27
C ARG A 79 7.30 -12.79 -25.80
N ASN A 80 7.30 -11.96 -26.84
CA ASN A 80 8.50 -11.64 -27.61
C ASN A 80 9.05 -10.21 -27.50
N LEU A 81 8.47 -9.31 -26.68
CA LEU A 81 8.90 -7.89 -26.69
C LEU A 81 9.56 -7.36 -25.41
N VAL A 82 9.87 -8.22 -24.43
CA VAL A 82 10.81 -7.86 -23.35
C VAL A 82 11.80 -9.00 -23.12
N SER A 83 12.69 -9.19 -24.08
CA SER A 83 13.86 -10.05 -23.94
C SER A 83 15.10 -9.15 -23.96
N MET A 84 15.69 -8.92 -22.79
CA MET A 84 17.06 -8.42 -22.69
C MET A 84 18.02 -9.43 -23.35
N PRO A 85 19.08 -8.99 -24.05
CA PRO A 85 19.93 -9.88 -24.80
C PRO A 85 20.92 -10.58 -23.86
N SER A 86 20.82 -11.90 -23.73
CA SER A 86 21.94 -12.71 -23.23
C SER A 86 21.90 -14.11 -23.86
N MET A 87 22.84 -14.29 -24.79
CA MET A 87 23.62 -15.49 -25.08
C MET A 87 22.90 -16.86 -25.19
N THR A 88 22.69 -17.27 -26.44
CA THR A 88 22.89 -18.63 -27.01
C THR A 88 22.72 -19.87 -26.11
N GLU A 89 21.65 -20.63 -26.34
CA GLU A 89 21.73 -22.06 -26.72
C GLU A 89 20.40 -22.54 -27.36
N PRO A 90 20.42 -23.42 -28.39
CA PRO A 90 19.22 -23.91 -29.04
C PRO A 90 18.78 -25.26 -28.44
N ALA A 91 17.53 -25.37 -27.96
CA ALA A 91 16.92 -26.66 -27.63
C ALA A 91 15.49 -26.79 -28.17
N PRO A 92 15.09 -27.98 -28.66
CA PRO A 92 14.01 -28.13 -29.63
C PRO A 92 12.61 -28.27 -29.01
N SER A 93 11.64 -27.72 -29.74
CA SER A 93 10.20 -27.85 -29.51
C SER A 93 9.72 -29.31 -29.55
N ARG A 94 9.05 -29.78 -28.50
CA ARG A 94 8.17 -30.97 -28.55
C ARG A 94 6.89 -30.72 -27.77
N ASN A 95 5.87 -30.19 -28.47
CA ASN A 95 4.49 -30.22 -28.01
C ASN A 95 3.76 -31.35 -28.77
N TRP A 96 3.45 -32.45 -28.07
CA TRP A 96 2.61 -33.53 -28.58
C TRP A 96 1.60 -33.91 -27.51
N LEU A 97 0.40 -33.32 -27.54
CA LEU A 97 -0.87 -33.97 -27.15
C LEU A 97 -2.04 -33.22 -27.83
N PRO A 98 -2.95 -33.90 -28.55
CA PRO A 98 -4.22 -33.34 -28.98
C PRO A 98 -5.30 -33.69 -27.94
N SER A 99 -5.87 -32.69 -27.24
CA SER A 99 -7.07 -32.93 -26.43
C SER A 99 -8.31 -32.45 -27.17
N LEU A 100 -8.99 -33.43 -27.76
CA LEU A 100 -10.36 -33.35 -28.26
C LEU A 100 -11.31 -33.11 -27.07
N GLY A 101 -12.13 -32.06 -27.14
CA GLY A 101 -13.15 -31.77 -26.13
C GLY A 101 -13.48 -30.28 -26.08
N ALA A 102 -14.50 -29.89 -26.84
CA ALA A 102 -15.07 -28.56 -26.79
C ALA A 102 -15.72 -28.32 -25.41
N ASP A 103 -15.04 -27.58 -24.53
CA ASP A 103 -15.71 -26.93 -23.41
C ASP A 103 -14.94 -25.67 -23.00
N LYS A 104 -15.56 -24.51 -23.23
CA LYS A 104 -15.15 -23.14 -22.86
C LYS A 104 -13.65 -22.88 -22.59
N ASP A 105 -13.02 -22.27 -23.58
CA ASP A 105 -11.85 -21.38 -23.52
C ASP A 105 -11.23 -21.19 -22.10
N PRO A 106 -10.05 -21.78 -21.79
CA PRO A 106 -9.41 -21.68 -20.49
C PRO A 106 -9.02 -20.23 -20.10
N SER A 107 -9.03 -19.29 -21.03
CA SER A 107 -8.79 -17.87 -20.76
C SER A 107 -9.91 -17.18 -19.96
N ALA A 108 -11.12 -17.77 -19.90
CA ALA A 108 -12.26 -17.18 -19.21
C ALA A 108 -12.25 -17.33 -17.67
N LYS A 109 -11.34 -18.15 -17.12
CA LYS A 109 -11.29 -18.46 -15.68
C LYS A 109 -10.15 -17.77 -14.93
N GLU A 110 -9.29 -17.00 -15.59
CA GLU A 110 -8.11 -16.39 -14.99
C GLU A 110 -8.02 -14.90 -15.34
N ARG A 111 -7.75 -14.05 -14.34
CA ARG A 111 -7.46 -12.62 -14.55
C ARG A 111 -5.96 -12.42 -14.36
N LYS A 112 -5.25 -12.12 -15.44
CA LYS A 112 -3.79 -12.01 -15.47
C LYS A 112 -3.30 -10.86 -16.34
N GLY A 113 -2.02 -10.50 -16.15
CA GLY A 113 -1.29 -9.61 -17.06
C GLY A 113 -1.61 -8.13 -16.90
N TRP A 114 -2.32 -7.73 -15.85
CA TRP A 114 -2.58 -6.32 -15.59
C TRP A 114 -1.33 -5.65 -15.03
N SER A 115 -1.05 -4.47 -15.52
CA SER A 115 -0.01 -3.60 -15.01
C SER A 115 -0.46 -2.16 -15.11
N ILE A 116 -0.04 -1.34 -14.16
CA ILE A 116 -0.22 0.11 -14.21
C ILE A 116 1.14 0.76 -13.99
N THR A 117 1.51 1.65 -14.90
CA THR A 117 2.75 2.42 -14.82
C THR A 117 2.42 3.87 -14.56
N ILE A 118 3.04 4.43 -13.53
CA ILE A 118 2.92 5.84 -13.16
C ILE A 118 4.06 6.58 -13.84
N HIS A 119 3.72 7.61 -14.61
CA HIS A 119 4.69 8.49 -15.24
C HIS A 119 4.61 9.88 -14.60
N ASP A 120 5.74 10.56 -14.56
CA ASP A 120 5.77 11.99 -14.24
C ASP A 120 5.16 12.82 -15.38
N LEU A 121 5.21 14.14 -15.25
CA LEU A 121 4.75 15.07 -16.29
C LEU A 121 5.63 15.08 -17.55
N SER A 122 6.87 14.56 -17.46
CA SER A 122 7.76 14.41 -18.62
C SER A 122 7.43 13.15 -19.45
N GLY A 123 6.60 12.25 -18.90
CA GLY A 123 6.32 10.95 -19.50
C GLY A 123 7.34 9.87 -19.12
N SER A 124 8.22 10.15 -18.15
CA SER A 124 9.17 9.18 -17.61
C SER A 124 8.50 8.27 -16.58
N PRO A 125 8.68 6.94 -16.65
CA PRO A 125 8.07 6.02 -15.71
C PRO A 125 8.76 6.09 -14.34
N VAL A 126 8.01 6.47 -13.31
CA VAL A 126 8.52 6.71 -11.94
C VAL A 126 8.09 5.66 -10.92
N ALA A 127 7.04 4.89 -11.22
CA ALA A 127 6.63 3.72 -10.45
C ALA A 127 5.80 2.76 -11.30
N MET A 128 5.70 1.50 -10.88
CA MET A 128 4.85 0.52 -11.56
C MET A 128 4.22 -0.43 -10.55
N ALA A 129 2.98 -0.85 -10.78
CA ALA A 129 2.39 -2.00 -10.14
C ALA A 129 2.07 -3.06 -11.21
N SER A 130 2.61 -4.26 -11.05
CA SER A 130 2.41 -5.36 -12.00
C SER A 130 1.84 -6.58 -11.29
N MET A 131 0.81 -7.19 -11.87
CA MET A 131 0.26 -8.45 -11.38
C MET A 131 1.29 -9.56 -11.60
N VAL A 132 1.70 -10.20 -10.51
CA VAL A 132 2.70 -11.28 -10.51
C VAL A 132 2.07 -12.64 -10.23
N THR A 133 0.99 -12.67 -9.44
CA THR A 133 0.17 -13.87 -9.25
C THR A 133 -1.22 -13.57 -9.81
N PRO A 134 -1.68 -14.37 -10.79
CA PRO A 134 -2.98 -14.17 -11.40
C PRO A 134 -4.11 -14.42 -10.41
N PHE A 135 -5.23 -13.74 -10.61
CA PHE A 135 -6.44 -13.95 -9.81
C PHE A 135 -7.22 -15.09 -10.44
N VAL A 136 -7.37 -16.20 -9.70
CA VAL A 136 -7.99 -17.46 -10.16
C VAL A 136 -9.03 -17.91 -9.13
N PRO A 137 -10.20 -18.42 -9.54
CA PRO A 137 -11.17 -18.97 -8.60
C PRO A 137 -10.61 -20.19 -7.89
N SER A 138 -10.84 -20.29 -6.58
CA SER A 138 -10.45 -21.48 -5.82
C SER A 138 -11.32 -22.69 -6.20
N PRO A 139 -10.81 -23.93 -6.10
CA PRO A 139 -11.56 -25.14 -6.45
C PRO A 139 -12.92 -25.18 -5.74
N GLY A 140 -14.00 -25.44 -6.50
CA GLY A 140 -15.36 -25.47 -5.96
C GLY A 140 -16.00 -24.09 -5.69
N SER A 141 -15.31 -22.99 -6.01
CA SER A 141 -15.81 -21.62 -5.86
C SER A 141 -15.68 -20.83 -7.17
N ASN A 142 -16.37 -19.70 -7.24
CA ASN A 142 -16.24 -18.71 -8.31
C ASN A 142 -15.47 -17.47 -7.85
N HIS A 143 -14.72 -17.57 -6.75
CA HIS A 143 -14.07 -16.44 -6.07
C HIS A 143 -12.61 -16.77 -5.75
N VAL A 144 -11.77 -15.73 -5.74
CA VAL A 144 -10.39 -15.81 -5.23
C VAL A 144 -10.47 -15.92 -3.72
N SER A 145 -9.92 -16.97 -3.13
CA SER A 145 -9.94 -17.17 -1.67
C SER A 145 -8.56 -16.90 -1.05
N ARG A 146 -8.52 -16.84 0.28
CA ARG A 146 -7.28 -16.59 1.03
C ARG A 146 -6.20 -17.66 0.81
N SER A 147 -6.58 -18.90 0.46
CA SER A 147 -5.62 -19.97 0.17
C SER A 147 -4.96 -19.85 -1.21
N ASN A 148 -5.52 -19.03 -2.11
CA ASN A 148 -4.95 -18.76 -3.42
C ASN A 148 -5.15 -17.27 -3.77
N PRO A 149 -4.45 -16.35 -3.07
CA PRO A 149 -4.60 -14.92 -3.29
C PRO A 149 -3.95 -14.49 -4.62
N GLY A 150 -4.54 -13.50 -5.27
CA GLY A 150 -3.87 -12.79 -6.35
C GLY A 150 -2.84 -11.82 -5.77
N ALA A 151 -1.78 -11.52 -6.52
CA ALA A 151 -0.70 -10.68 -6.02
C ALA A 151 -0.17 -9.70 -7.05
N TRP A 152 0.19 -8.51 -6.55
CA TRP A 152 0.83 -7.43 -7.27
C TRP A 152 2.21 -7.16 -6.67
N LEU A 153 3.15 -6.81 -7.54
CA LEU A 153 4.46 -6.31 -7.16
C LEU A 153 4.51 -4.83 -7.51
N ILE A 154 4.84 -4.01 -6.51
CA ILE A 154 5.10 -2.59 -6.68
C ILE A 154 6.59 -2.43 -6.92
N LEU A 155 6.94 -1.75 -8.00
CA LEU A 155 8.29 -1.58 -8.49
C LEU A 155 8.65 -0.10 -8.53
N ARG A 156 9.90 0.22 -8.18
CA ARG A 156 10.50 1.54 -8.33
C ARG A 156 11.68 1.47 -9.31
N PRO A 157 11.88 2.48 -10.17
CA PRO A 157 13.09 2.56 -10.98
C PRO A 157 14.29 2.90 -10.09
N THR A 158 15.41 2.21 -10.27
CA THR A 158 16.67 2.46 -9.57
C THR A 158 17.82 2.21 -10.55
N GLN A 159 18.56 3.25 -10.91
CA GLN A 159 19.74 3.18 -11.78
C GLN A 159 19.50 2.38 -13.08
N GLY A 160 18.36 2.60 -13.74
CA GLY A 160 17.99 1.93 -14.99
C GLY A 160 17.41 0.52 -14.84
N THR A 161 17.22 0.02 -13.62
CA THR A 161 16.58 -1.27 -13.33
C THR A 161 15.31 -1.08 -12.50
N TRP A 162 14.33 -1.98 -12.65
CA TRP A 162 13.14 -1.98 -11.79
C TRP A 162 13.40 -2.83 -10.55
N LYS A 163 13.37 -2.19 -9.37
CA LYS A 163 13.52 -2.87 -8.08
C LYS A 163 12.17 -3.05 -7.40
N PRO A 164 11.92 -4.21 -6.78
CA PRO A 164 10.71 -4.44 -6.01
C PRO A 164 10.72 -3.60 -4.72
N TRP A 165 9.63 -2.90 -4.47
CA TRP A 165 9.42 -2.05 -3.28
C TRP A 165 8.43 -2.69 -2.30
N GLY A 166 7.38 -3.32 -2.81
CA GLY A 166 6.41 -3.97 -1.97
C GLY A 166 5.56 -4.99 -2.72
N ARG A 167 4.93 -5.89 -1.97
CA ARG A 167 4.04 -6.93 -2.50
C ARG A 167 2.66 -6.77 -1.87
N LEU A 168 1.65 -6.64 -2.71
CA LEU A 168 0.24 -6.59 -2.32
C LEU A 168 -0.43 -7.91 -2.69
N GLU A 169 -0.97 -8.62 -1.71
CA GLU A 169 -1.84 -9.78 -1.92
C GLU A 169 -3.29 -9.38 -1.67
N ALA A 170 -4.20 -9.93 -2.46
CA ALA A 170 -5.63 -9.66 -2.33
C ALA A 170 -6.47 -10.91 -2.61
N TRP A 171 -7.53 -11.07 -1.83
CA TRP A 171 -8.47 -12.18 -1.94
C TRP A 171 -9.87 -11.75 -1.48
N ARG A 172 -10.86 -12.61 -1.71
CA ARG A 172 -12.21 -12.42 -1.18
C ARG A 172 -12.41 -13.27 0.07
N GLU A 173 -12.96 -12.66 1.11
CA GLU A 173 -13.26 -13.38 2.35
C GLU A 173 -14.43 -14.35 2.16
N LEU A 174 -14.36 -15.53 2.80
CA LEU A 174 -15.38 -16.57 2.68
C LEU A 174 -16.71 -16.15 3.33
N ASN A 175 -16.64 -15.53 4.51
CA ASN A 175 -17.83 -15.24 5.33
C ASN A 175 -18.54 -13.95 4.92
N ASN A 176 -17.96 -13.16 4.02
CA ASN A 176 -18.57 -11.94 3.53
C ASN A 176 -18.24 -11.76 2.05
N ALA A 177 -19.24 -12.03 1.21
CA ALA A 177 -19.16 -11.86 -0.23
C ALA A 177 -18.76 -10.44 -0.66
N ASN A 178 -18.83 -9.41 0.19
CA ASN A 178 -18.43 -8.05 -0.19
C ASN A 178 -17.10 -7.64 0.45
N ALA A 179 -16.45 -8.52 1.21
CA ALA A 179 -15.18 -8.24 1.86
C ALA A 179 -14.00 -8.65 0.97
N LEU A 180 -13.16 -7.68 0.64
CA LEU A 180 -11.85 -7.85 0.02
C LEU A 180 -10.80 -7.87 1.13
N GLY A 181 -10.21 -9.03 1.39
CA GLY A 181 -9.03 -9.16 2.25
C GLY A 181 -7.78 -8.76 1.47
N TYR A 182 -6.86 -8.08 2.15
CA TYR A 182 -5.59 -7.68 1.56
C TYR A 182 -4.44 -7.80 2.55
N ARG A 183 -3.23 -7.96 2.02
CA ARG A 183 -1.99 -7.99 2.78
C ARG A 183 -0.90 -7.26 2.01
N PHE A 184 -0.23 -6.32 2.65
CA PHE A 184 0.88 -5.58 2.06
C PHE A 184 2.18 -5.84 2.83
N GLU A 185 3.20 -6.23 2.09
CA GLU A 185 4.56 -6.41 2.58
C GLU A 185 5.48 -5.38 1.94
N LEU A 186 6.28 -4.70 2.75
CA LEU A 186 7.38 -3.89 2.27
C LEU A 186 8.61 -4.78 2.11
N LEU A 187 9.31 -4.64 0.99
CA LEU A 187 10.52 -5.39 0.67
C LEU A 187 11.72 -4.49 0.95
N HIS A 188 12.63 -4.94 1.83
CA HIS A 188 13.84 -4.19 2.15
C HIS A 188 15.01 -4.65 1.28
N ASP A 189 15.79 -3.69 0.78
CA ASP A 189 16.98 -3.94 -0.04
C ASP A 189 18.17 -4.23 0.90
N SER A 190 18.14 -5.35 1.62
CA SER A 190 19.26 -5.76 2.48
C SER A 190 20.32 -6.50 1.66
N VAL A 191 21.58 -6.14 1.85
CA VAL A 191 22.79 -6.73 1.22
C VAL A 191 22.99 -8.22 1.56
N SER A 192 22.18 -8.81 2.45
CA SER A 192 22.18 -10.25 2.72
C SER A 192 21.35 -11.01 1.68
N ALA A 193 21.80 -12.22 1.31
CA ALA A 193 21.25 -13.09 0.26
C ALA A 193 19.77 -13.55 0.43
N SER A 194 19.03 -12.97 1.37
CA SER A 194 17.59 -13.15 1.57
C SER A 194 16.94 -11.78 1.75
N PRO A 195 15.95 -11.40 0.91
CA PRO A 195 15.19 -10.16 1.12
C PRO A 195 14.40 -10.27 2.42
N SER A 196 14.68 -9.40 3.39
CA SER A 196 13.81 -9.28 4.57
C SER A 196 12.52 -8.57 4.17
N THR A 197 11.38 -9.17 4.52
CA THR A 197 10.07 -8.58 4.28
C THR A 197 9.44 -8.17 5.60
N THR A 198 8.83 -6.99 5.64
CA THR A 198 8.08 -6.52 6.80
C THR A 198 6.62 -6.43 6.39
N THR A 199 5.76 -7.23 7.04
CA THR A 199 4.31 -7.12 6.83
C THR A 199 3.85 -5.82 7.47
N LEU A 200 3.44 -4.85 6.65
CA LEU A 200 2.98 -3.56 7.14
C LEU A 200 1.49 -3.55 7.43
N VAL A 201 0.70 -4.29 6.65
CA VAL A 201 -0.76 -4.30 6.83
C VAL A 201 -1.38 -5.64 6.48
N HIS A 202 -2.38 -6.02 7.27
CA HIS A 202 -3.38 -7.02 6.95
C HIS A 202 -4.75 -6.52 7.40
N SER A 203 -5.70 -6.34 6.47
CA SER A 203 -7.05 -5.85 6.80
C SER A 203 -8.06 -6.18 5.69
N VAL A 204 -9.31 -5.73 5.86
CA VAL A 204 -10.46 -6.05 5.00
C VAL A 204 -11.20 -4.78 4.58
N ILE A 205 -11.52 -4.65 3.29
CA ILE A 205 -12.29 -3.52 2.71
C ILE A 205 -13.62 -4.03 2.16
N ASN A 206 -14.68 -3.24 2.28
CA ASN A 206 -15.95 -3.56 1.64
C ASN A 206 -15.93 -3.17 0.15
N ALA A 207 -15.87 -4.15 -0.73
CA ALA A 207 -15.86 -4.00 -2.20
C ALA A 207 -17.15 -3.37 -2.77
N LYS A 208 -18.29 -3.42 -2.07
CA LYS A 208 -19.57 -2.84 -2.55
C LYS A 208 -19.73 -1.38 -2.16
N ASN A 209 -19.44 -1.06 -0.90
CA ASN A 209 -19.66 0.28 -0.34
C ASN A 209 -18.41 1.15 -0.45
N GLY A 210 -17.30 0.56 -0.90
CA GLY A 210 -15.99 1.16 -0.78
C GLY A 210 -15.43 1.04 0.63
N GLY A 211 -14.25 1.60 0.82
CA GLY A 211 -13.63 1.71 2.13
C GLY A 211 -12.23 2.29 2.05
N LYS A 212 -11.53 2.26 3.19
CA LYS A 212 -10.20 2.83 3.35
C LYS A 212 -9.18 1.71 3.55
N PHE A 213 -8.23 1.64 2.63
CA PHE A 213 -6.97 0.93 2.80
C PHE A 213 -6.05 1.82 3.61
N THR A 214 -5.59 1.40 4.79
CA THR A 214 -4.67 2.20 5.62
C THR A 214 -3.40 1.42 5.92
N ILE A 215 -2.25 2.07 5.80
CA ILE A 215 -0.93 1.61 6.25
C ILE A 215 -0.50 2.48 7.41
N ASP A 216 -0.15 1.85 8.52
CA ASP A 216 0.38 2.49 9.71
C ASP A 216 1.55 1.64 10.24
N MET A 217 2.69 2.28 10.51
CA MET A 217 3.89 1.59 11.00
C MET A 217 3.81 1.27 12.50
N THR A 218 2.83 1.81 13.24
CA THR A 218 2.65 1.50 14.66
C THR A 218 2.28 0.04 14.92
N ASN A 219 1.70 -0.65 13.93
CA ASN A 219 1.32 -2.07 14.04
C ASN A 219 2.47 -3.05 13.73
N SER A 220 3.64 -2.58 13.29
CA SER A 220 4.77 -3.46 12.94
C SER A 220 5.64 -3.87 14.13
N VAL A 221 5.34 -3.36 15.34
CA VAL A 221 5.92 -3.92 16.57
C VAL A 221 5.23 -5.25 16.83
N SER A 222 5.82 -6.30 16.26
CA SER A 222 5.53 -7.67 16.63
C SER A 222 5.69 -7.78 18.14
N THR A 223 4.60 -8.06 18.85
CA THR A 223 4.68 -8.49 20.25
C THR A 223 5.65 -9.67 20.31
N PRO A 224 6.74 -9.62 21.09
CA PRO A 224 7.47 -10.84 21.39
C PRO A 224 6.47 -11.77 22.07
N VAL A 225 6.43 -13.02 21.61
CA VAL A 225 5.57 -14.08 22.16
C VAL A 225 5.71 -14.08 23.68
N SER A 226 4.75 -13.49 24.37
CA SER A 226 4.66 -13.52 25.82
C SER A 226 4.01 -14.84 26.21
N SER A 227 4.85 -15.82 26.52
CA SER A 227 4.51 -16.90 27.43
C SER A 227 3.83 -16.31 28.67
N PRO A 228 2.70 -16.87 29.14
CA PRO A 228 1.96 -16.30 30.26
C PRO A 228 2.70 -16.68 31.55
N HIS A 229 3.42 -15.73 32.14
CA HIS A 229 3.70 -15.59 33.58
C HIS A 229 5.02 -14.83 33.78
N SER A 230 4.94 -13.54 34.09
CA SER A 230 5.80 -12.93 35.13
C SER A 230 5.25 -11.54 35.43
N SER A 231 4.92 -11.34 36.70
CA SER A 231 4.53 -10.05 37.27
C SER A 231 5.71 -9.09 37.22
N CYS A 232 5.48 -7.85 36.81
CA CYS A 232 6.37 -6.75 37.10
C CYS A 232 5.82 -6.00 38.31
N ASP A 233 6.30 -6.38 39.50
CA ASP A 233 6.14 -5.61 40.72
C ASP A 233 7.00 -4.35 40.64
N LEU A 234 6.36 -3.18 40.65
CA LEU A 234 7.03 -1.89 40.83
C LEU A 234 7.32 -1.71 42.32
N GLY A 235 8.45 -2.29 42.75
CA GLY A 235 9.02 -2.10 44.09
C GLY A 235 9.80 -0.80 44.20
N SER A 236 9.37 0.04 45.15
CA SER A 236 10.01 1.26 45.62
C SER A 236 11.42 1.05 46.19
N GLY A 237 12.32 2.02 45.99
CA GLY A 237 13.60 2.09 46.71
C GLY A 237 14.45 3.31 46.32
N PRO A 238 14.92 4.15 47.27
CA PRO A 238 15.45 5.49 47.01
C PRO A 238 16.98 5.50 46.84
N GLY A 239 17.51 6.40 46.01
CA GLY A 239 18.95 6.57 45.82
C GLY A 239 19.31 7.95 45.27
N SER A 240 19.81 8.78 46.18
CA SER A 240 20.42 10.10 45.92
C SER A 240 21.56 10.02 44.90
N GLY A 241 21.62 10.98 43.97
CA GLY A 241 22.70 11.08 42.99
C GLY A 241 22.54 12.29 42.07
N SER A 242 22.96 13.45 42.58
CA SER A 242 23.19 14.65 41.78
C SER A 242 24.20 14.37 40.67
N TRP A 243 23.85 14.64 39.42
CA TRP A 243 24.85 14.92 38.40
C TRP A 243 24.33 15.98 37.44
N SER A 244 25.17 17.00 37.36
CA SER A 244 25.07 18.20 36.57
C SER A 244 25.41 17.90 35.12
N GLY A 245 24.84 18.69 34.21
CA GLY A 245 25.50 19.21 33.01
C GLY A 245 26.24 18.26 32.09
N SER A 246 25.72 18.19 30.87
CA SER A 246 26.42 18.00 29.59
C SER A 246 26.41 16.59 28.99
N GLU A 247 26.03 16.59 27.71
CA GLU A 247 26.45 15.64 26.67
C GLU A 247 26.03 14.17 26.87
N LEU A 248 24.79 13.87 26.50
CA LEU A 248 24.47 12.53 26.02
C LEU A 248 24.95 12.42 24.57
N GLY A 249 26.09 11.74 24.41
CA GLY A 249 26.73 11.43 23.14
C GLY A 249 25.91 10.54 22.20
N PRO A 250 26.41 10.32 20.97
CA PRO A 250 25.69 9.66 19.90
C PRO A 250 25.69 8.15 20.13
N GLY A 251 24.72 7.62 20.87
CA GLY A 251 24.74 6.19 21.19
C GLY A 251 23.45 5.52 21.66
N LEU A 252 22.33 6.25 21.83
CA LEU A 252 21.09 5.64 22.35
C LEU A 252 19.80 5.97 21.60
N PHE A 253 19.89 6.56 20.40
CA PHE A 253 18.75 6.65 19.48
C PHE A 253 18.93 5.61 18.38
N SER A 254 18.28 4.47 18.55
CA SER A 254 17.97 3.56 17.44
C SER A 254 17.32 4.36 16.29
N PRO A 255 17.64 4.12 15.01
CA PRO A 255 17.09 4.91 13.88
C PRO A 255 15.59 4.64 13.61
N PHE A 256 14.89 3.95 14.52
CA PHE A 256 13.51 3.52 14.35
C PHE A 256 12.54 4.30 15.23
N VAL A 257 12.47 5.62 15.03
CA VAL A 257 11.23 6.40 15.31
C VAL A 257 10.43 6.53 14.02
N HIS A 258 10.14 5.41 13.35
CA HIS A 258 9.17 5.39 12.27
C HIS A 258 7.79 5.06 12.87
N THR A 259 7.31 5.91 13.77
CA THR A 259 5.99 5.76 14.40
C THR A 259 5.01 6.72 13.72
N GLY A 260 4.06 6.22 12.92
CA GLY A 260 3.01 7.06 12.37
C GLY A 260 2.26 6.51 11.16
N PHE A 261 1.28 7.33 10.74
CA PHE A 261 0.44 7.12 9.57
C PHE A 261 1.28 7.16 8.28
N VAL A 262 1.22 6.08 7.49
CA VAL A 262 1.98 5.98 6.24
C VAL A 262 1.13 6.41 5.06
N MET A 263 0.00 5.73 4.87
CA MET A 263 -0.84 5.91 3.69
C MET A 263 -2.29 5.57 4.03
N GLN A 264 -3.23 6.27 3.40
CA GLN A 264 -4.62 5.86 3.30
C GLN A 264 -5.09 5.98 1.85
N SER A 265 -5.60 4.91 1.25
CA SER A 265 -6.31 4.97 -0.02
C SER A 265 -7.80 4.73 0.20
N SER A 266 -8.64 5.62 -0.31
CA SER A 266 -10.08 5.42 -0.34
C SER A 266 -10.49 4.89 -1.71
N VAL A 267 -11.14 3.72 -1.71
CA VAL A 267 -11.74 3.15 -2.91
C VAL A 267 -13.24 3.37 -2.78
N SER A 268 -13.81 4.16 -3.68
CA SER A 268 -15.25 4.40 -3.75
C SER A 268 -15.88 3.51 -4.83
N ASN A 269 -17.09 3.01 -4.59
CA ASN A 269 -17.84 2.27 -5.61
C ASN A 269 -19.23 2.92 -5.74
N GLY A 270 -19.31 4.03 -6.46
CA GLY A 270 -20.56 4.70 -6.81
C GLY A 270 -21.15 4.14 -8.10
N HIS A 271 -22.47 3.98 -8.17
CA HIS A 271 -23.17 3.54 -9.38
C HIS A 271 -23.23 4.64 -10.47
N ASP A 272 -23.02 5.91 -10.09
CA ASP A 272 -23.43 7.07 -10.90
C ASP A 272 -22.35 8.15 -11.11
N GLN A 273 -21.14 7.96 -10.55
CA GLN A 273 -19.98 8.83 -10.78
C GLN A 273 -18.70 7.98 -10.77
N SER A 274 -17.72 8.32 -11.63
CA SER A 274 -16.40 7.67 -11.73
C SER A 274 -15.81 7.34 -10.36
N ARG A 275 -15.14 6.19 -10.20
CA ARG A 275 -14.46 5.88 -8.93
C ARG A 275 -13.42 6.96 -8.66
N LYS A 276 -13.68 7.76 -7.64
CA LYS A 276 -12.75 8.77 -7.20
C LYS A 276 -11.84 8.13 -6.18
N THR A 277 -10.73 7.57 -6.65
CA THR A 277 -9.68 7.05 -5.78
C THR A 277 -8.89 8.23 -5.23
N GLU A 278 -8.82 8.33 -3.91
CA GLU A 278 -8.06 9.38 -3.22
C GLU A 278 -7.06 8.72 -2.28
N VAL A 279 -5.82 9.21 -2.32
CA VAL A 279 -4.66 8.70 -1.60
C VAL A 279 -4.11 9.80 -0.70
N GLU A 280 -4.08 9.55 0.60
CA GLU A 280 -3.40 10.38 1.59
C GLU A 280 -2.08 9.70 1.96
N ILE A 281 -0.98 10.45 2.04
CA ILE A 281 0.35 9.93 2.40
C ILE A 281 0.95 10.86 3.46
N GLY A 282 1.46 10.31 4.55
CA GLY A 282 2.19 11.09 5.56
C GLY A 282 3.44 11.72 4.95
N VAL A 283 3.64 13.02 5.15
CA VAL A 283 4.75 13.77 4.52
C VAL A 283 6.11 13.18 4.90
N GLN A 284 6.25 12.67 6.14
CA GLN A 284 7.46 12.01 6.64
C GLN A 284 7.86 10.73 5.88
N HIS A 285 6.95 10.16 5.08
CA HIS A 285 7.18 8.95 4.30
C HIS A 285 7.45 9.24 2.81
N VAL A 286 7.55 10.50 2.42
CA VAL A 286 7.79 10.93 1.03
C VAL A 286 9.02 11.82 0.98
N ASN A 287 10.15 11.27 0.56
CA ASN A 287 11.40 12.03 0.40
C ASN A 287 11.53 12.61 -1.01
N CYS A 288 10.94 11.95 -2.01
CA CYS A 288 10.97 12.37 -3.40
C CYS A 288 9.65 12.04 -4.12
N THR A 289 9.52 12.53 -5.36
CA THR A 289 8.35 12.31 -6.22
C THR A 289 8.11 10.83 -6.52
N GLU A 290 9.18 10.04 -6.64
CA GLU A 290 9.13 8.60 -6.94
C GLU A 290 8.55 7.81 -5.77
N ASP A 291 8.83 8.23 -4.52
CA ASP A 291 8.24 7.62 -3.33
C ASP A 291 6.72 7.82 -3.30
N ALA A 292 6.25 9.05 -3.57
CA ALA A 292 4.81 9.31 -3.71
C ALA A 292 4.21 8.48 -4.85
N ALA A 293 4.89 8.37 -5.99
CA ALA A 293 4.44 7.57 -7.12
C ALA A 293 4.29 6.08 -6.77
N ALA A 294 5.14 5.53 -5.91
CA ALA A 294 5.03 4.14 -5.46
C ALA A 294 3.76 3.89 -4.65
N PHE A 295 3.39 4.82 -3.75
CA PHE A 295 2.10 4.76 -3.03
C PHE A 295 0.90 4.96 -3.98
N VAL A 296 1.01 5.85 -4.98
CA VAL A 296 -0.03 6.00 -6.01
C VAL A 296 -0.21 4.71 -6.82
N ALA A 297 0.88 4.05 -7.20
CA ALA A 297 0.85 2.75 -7.88
C ALA A 297 0.19 1.67 -7.00
N LEU A 298 0.50 1.64 -5.70
CA LEU A 298 -0.12 0.75 -4.74
C LEU A 298 -1.64 1.00 -4.61
N ALA A 299 -2.06 2.27 -4.54
CA ALA A 299 -3.48 2.61 -4.49
C ALA A 299 -4.24 2.12 -5.72
N ALA A 300 -3.66 2.28 -6.91
CA ALA A 300 -4.25 1.76 -8.14
C ALA A 300 -4.33 0.23 -8.14
N ALA A 301 -3.32 -0.47 -7.64
CA ALA A 301 -3.34 -1.92 -7.50
C ALA A 301 -4.45 -2.40 -6.53
N VAL A 302 -4.68 -1.66 -5.43
CA VAL A 302 -5.78 -1.94 -4.49
C VAL A 302 -7.14 -1.73 -5.18
N ASP A 303 -7.33 -0.63 -5.91
CA ASP A 303 -8.58 -0.35 -6.65
C ASP A 303 -8.85 -1.43 -7.71
N LEU A 304 -7.85 -1.79 -8.51
CA LEU A 304 -7.96 -2.88 -9.49
C LEU A 304 -8.22 -4.24 -8.84
N SER A 305 -7.74 -4.47 -7.62
CA SER A 305 -8.00 -5.71 -6.86
C SER A 305 -9.46 -5.84 -6.43
N VAL A 306 -10.19 -4.73 -6.25
CA VAL A 306 -11.64 -4.75 -6.03
C VAL A 306 -12.36 -5.39 -7.22
N ASP A 307 -11.92 -5.11 -8.44
CA ASP A 307 -12.43 -5.74 -9.65
C ASP A 307 -11.90 -7.16 -9.84
N ALA A 308 -10.61 -7.38 -9.59
CA ALA A 308 -9.96 -8.67 -9.74
C ALA A 308 -10.51 -9.76 -8.79
N CYS A 309 -11.09 -9.39 -7.65
CA CYS A 309 -11.73 -10.31 -6.71
C CYS A 309 -13.25 -10.47 -6.89
N LYS A 310 -13.89 -9.77 -7.85
CA LYS A 310 -15.31 -10.01 -8.18
C LYS A 310 -15.54 -11.45 -8.60
N SER A 311 -16.75 -11.99 -8.40
CA SER A 311 -17.11 -13.31 -8.91
C SER A 311 -16.72 -13.50 -10.37
N PHE A 312 -16.14 -14.65 -10.72
CA PHE A 312 -15.81 -15.00 -12.12
C PHE A 312 -17.06 -15.20 -12.99
N THR A 313 -18.24 -15.37 -12.37
CA THR A 313 -19.53 -15.33 -13.08
C THR A 313 -19.95 -13.92 -13.53
N ARG A 314 -19.38 -12.87 -12.92
CA ARG A 314 -19.66 -11.48 -13.30
C ARG A 314 -18.65 -11.03 -14.34
N LYS A 315 -19.15 -10.41 -15.41
CA LYS A 315 -18.30 -9.80 -16.42
C LYS A 315 -17.62 -8.54 -15.85
N LEU A 316 -16.31 -8.39 -16.07
CA LEU A 316 -15.54 -7.19 -15.70
C LEU A 316 -15.93 -5.98 -16.58
N ARG A 317 -15.48 -4.77 -16.24
CA ARG A 317 -15.59 -3.59 -17.14
C ARG A 317 -14.84 -3.83 -18.45
N LYS A 318 -15.21 -3.14 -19.53
CA LYS A 318 -14.65 -3.39 -20.88
C LYS A 318 -13.12 -3.19 -20.92
N GLU A 319 -12.64 -2.12 -20.29
CA GLU A 319 -11.20 -1.78 -20.23
C GLU A 319 -10.33 -2.84 -19.53
N LEU A 320 -10.94 -3.66 -18.65
CA LEU A 320 -10.25 -4.72 -17.91
C LEU A 320 -10.26 -6.08 -18.63
N ARG A 321 -10.95 -6.18 -19.77
CA ARG A 321 -11.06 -7.42 -20.54
C ARG A 321 -10.00 -7.44 -21.63
N GLN A 322 -9.49 -8.63 -21.94
CA GLN A 322 -8.70 -8.83 -23.15
C GLN A 322 -9.58 -8.57 -24.36
N SER A 323 -9.16 -7.61 -25.19
CA SER A 323 -9.71 -7.45 -26.53
C SER A 323 -9.33 -8.71 -27.31
N GLN A 324 -10.27 -9.65 -27.46
CA GLN A 324 -10.14 -10.69 -28.47
C GLN A 324 -10.22 -9.97 -29.83
N SER A 325 -9.08 -9.60 -30.40
CA SER A 325 -9.01 -9.23 -31.79
C SER A 325 -9.28 -10.51 -32.58
N PHE A 326 -10.52 -10.70 -33.01
CA PHE A 326 -10.82 -11.63 -34.09
C PHE A 326 -10.13 -11.06 -35.33
N VAL A 327 -9.02 -11.68 -35.71
CA VAL A 327 -8.49 -11.53 -37.05
C VAL A 327 -9.51 -12.23 -37.96
N VAL A 328 -10.24 -11.44 -38.73
CA VAL A 328 -11.13 -11.91 -39.80
C VAL A 328 -10.29 -12.38 -40.97
#